data_AF-A0A6L2N5T5-F1
#
_entry.id   AF-A0A6L2N5T5-F1
#
_cell.length_a   1.000
_cell.length_b   1.000
_cell.length_c   1.000
_cell.angle_alpha   90.00
_cell.angle_beta   90.00
_cell.angle_gamma   90.00
#
_symmetry.space_group_name_H-M   'P 1'
#
loop_
_entity.id
_entity.type
_entity.pdbx_description
1 polymer ?
#
loop_
_entity_poly.entity_id
_entity_poly.type
_entity_poly.pdbx_seq_one_letter_code
_entity_poly.pdbx_strand_id
1 'polypeptide(L)'
;MTSQLVKEKQRSVSKWLTLKSSGQLERSVWVENGKRWQTCSCLDEIRFKPRDQKGWEIADWSGGCVRRTPLDCKNGSDGFIKYSMSLAECEAKCLKNCTCMAYANTDLRV
;
A
#
# COMPACT_ATOMS: atom_id res chain seq x y z
N MET A 1 -30.79 14.00 11.03
CA MET A 1 -29.38 14.39 10.80
C MET A 1 -29.02 14.02 9.38
N THR A 2 -28.55 14.99 8.60
CA THR A 2 -28.25 14.84 7.17
C THR A 2 -26.87 14.22 6.95
N SER A 3 -26.82 13.04 6.34
CA SER A 3 -25.57 12.38 5.94
C SER A 3 -24.88 13.21 4.86
N GLN A 4 -23.70 13.76 5.14
CA GLN A 4 -22.91 14.46 4.12
C GLN A 4 -22.26 13.45 3.17
N LEU A 5 -22.80 13.33 1.97
CA LEU A 5 -22.24 12.49 0.90
C LEU A 5 -21.17 13.26 0.14
N VAL A 6 -19.90 12.99 0.43
CA VAL A 6 -18.77 13.47 -0.39
C VAL A 6 -18.58 12.50 -1.56
N LYS A 7 -18.82 12.98 -2.78
CA LYS A 7 -18.68 12.21 -4.03
C LYS A 7 -17.42 12.60 -4.79
N GLU A 8 -16.50 11.65 -4.91
CA GLU A 8 -15.29 11.81 -5.71
C GLU A 8 -15.45 11.00 -7.01
N LYS A 9 -15.47 11.68 -8.17
CA LYS A 9 -15.76 11.06 -9.48
C LYS A 9 -14.50 11.02 -10.35
N GLN A 10 -13.79 9.90 -10.34
CA GLN A 10 -12.66 9.65 -11.23
C GLN A 10 -13.09 8.72 -12.38
N ARG A 11 -13.42 9.33 -13.54
CA ARG A 11 -13.81 8.74 -14.85
C ARG A 11 -14.78 7.54 -14.84
N SER A 12 -14.37 6.36 -14.34
CA SER A 12 -15.15 5.10 -14.33
C SER A 12 -15.39 4.53 -12.92
N VAL A 13 -14.98 5.27 -11.88
CA VAL A 13 -15.13 4.87 -10.47
C VAL A 13 -15.93 5.95 -9.73
N SER A 14 -17.06 5.55 -9.14
CA SER A 14 -17.84 6.39 -8.22
C SER A 14 -17.62 5.92 -6.79
N LYS A 15 -16.97 6.76 -5.98
CA LYS A 15 -16.69 6.47 -4.57
C LYS A 15 -17.59 7.33 -3.68
N TRP A 16 -18.21 6.68 -2.70
CA TRP A 16 -19.01 7.29 -1.65
C TRP A 16 -18.33 7.05 -0.31
N LEU A 17 -18.36 8.05 0.56
CA LEU A 17 -17.95 7.95 1.95
C LEU A 17 -19.17 8.27 2.83
N THR A 18 -19.54 7.33 3.68
CA THR A 18 -20.71 7.41 4.55
C THR A 18 -20.25 7.28 6.00
N LEU A 19 -20.44 8.34 6.79
CA LEU A 19 -20.26 8.25 8.24
C LEU A 19 -21.53 7.68 8.88
N LYS A 20 -21.43 6.49 9.46
CA LYS A 20 -22.52 5.85 10.21
C LYS A 20 -22.69 6.51 11.58
N SER A 21 -23.88 6.39 12.16
CA SER A 21 -24.18 6.84 13.54
C SER A 21 -23.31 6.16 14.62
N SER A 22 -22.72 5.00 14.31
CA SER A 22 -21.70 4.32 15.14
C SER A 22 -20.30 4.95 15.08
N GLY A 23 -20.12 6.04 14.33
CA GLY A 23 -18.81 6.65 14.06
C GLY A 23 -17.98 5.92 13.00
N GLN A 24 -18.47 4.80 12.46
CA GLN A 24 -17.77 4.04 11.42
C GLN A 24 -17.85 4.75 10.06
N LEU A 25 -16.70 5.00 9.43
CA LEU A 25 -16.61 5.53 8.07
C LEU A 25 -16.64 4.37 7.06
N GLU A 26 -17.72 4.25 6.31
CA GLU A 26 -17.91 3.26 5.26
C GLU A 26 -17.55 3.84 3.90
N ARG A 27 -16.81 3.07 3.07
CA ARG A 27 -16.45 3.46 1.70
C ARG A 27 -17.10 2.51 0.70
N SER A 28 -18.09 2.99 -0.04
CA SER A 28 -18.74 2.24 -1.13
C SER A 28 -18.14 2.65 -2.47
N VAL A 29 -17.62 1.69 -3.23
CA VAL A 29 -16.99 1.93 -4.54
C VAL A 29 -17.78 1.22 -5.63
N TRP A 30 -18.24 1.97 -6.62
CA TRP A 30 -18.91 1.46 -7.81
C TRP A 30 -17.96 1.59 -8.99
N VAL A 31 -17.69 0.47 -9.66
CA VAL A 31 -16.85 0.42 -10.87
C VAL A 31 -17.74 -0.01 -12.03
N GLU A 32 -17.93 0.88 -12.98
CA GLU A 32 -18.64 0.57 -14.22
C GLU A 32 -17.80 -0.47 -14.99
N ASN A 33 -18.42 -1.58 -15.43
CA ASN A 33 -17.83 -2.82 -15.96
C ASN A 33 -17.34 -3.88 -14.94
N GLY A 34 -17.72 -3.81 -13.66
CA GLY A 34 -17.76 -5.00 -12.78
C GLY A 34 -16.43 -5.67 -12.42
N LYS A 35 -15.27 -5.15 -12.87
CA LYS A 35 -13.96 -5.60 -12.42
C LYS A 35 -13.79 -5.26 -10.93
N ARG A 36 -13.99 -6.26 -10.07
CA ARG A 36 -13.62 -6.23 -8.65
C ARG A 36 -12.10 -6.08 -8.53
N TRP A 37 -11.64 -4.83 -8.58
CA TRP A 37 -10.27 -4.50 -8.22
C TRP A 37 -10.12 -4.63 -6.70
N GLN A 38 -9.61 -5.78 -6.25
CA GLN A 38 -8.70 -5.92 -5.12
C GLN A 38 -8.02 -7.30 -5.26
N THR A 39 -7.03 -7.41 -6.14
CA THR A 39 -6.08 -8.54 -6.14
C THR A 39 -4.84 -8.06 -5.41
N CYS A 40 -4.41 -8.75 -4.35
CA CYS A 40 -3.15 -8.40 -3.70
C CYS A 40 -1.96 -8.85 -4.57
N SER A 41 -1.13 -7.91 -4.98
CA SER A 41 0.16 -8.14 -5.62
C SER A 41 1.31 -7.81 -4.66
N CYS A 42 2.49 -8.35 -4.94
CA CYS A 42 3.71 -7.90 -4.25
C CYS A 42 4.20 -6.58 -4.88
N LEU A 43 4.74 -5.67 -4.05
CA LEU A 43 5.13 -4.31 -4.45
C LEU A 43 6.09 -4.25 -5.66
N ASP A 44 6.91 -5.28 -5.80
CA ASP A 44 7.82 -5.51 -6.92
C ASP A 44 7.98 -7.03 -7.05
N GLU A 45 7.44 -7.64 -8.10
CA GLU A 45 7.45 -9.10 -8.27
C GLU A 45 8.83 -9.68 -8.57
N ILE A 46 9.79 -8.85 -9.00
CA ILE A 46 11.20 -9.25 -9.19
C ILE A 46 11.90 -9.32 -7.83
N ARG A 47 11.60 -8.40 -6.91
CA ARG A 47 12.23 -8.32 -5.58
C ARG A 47 11.47 -9.04 -4.47
N PHE A 48 10.18 -9.30 -4.65
CA PHE A 48 9.30 -9.94 -3.66
C PHE A 48 8.54 -11.11 -4.26
N LYS A 49 8.11 -12.04 -3.40
CA LYS A 49 7.25 -13.18 -3.75
C LYS A 49 6.20 -13.41 -2.65
N PRO A 50 5.09 -14.10 -2.94
CA PRO A 50 4.17 -14.60 -1.91
C PRO A 50 4.91 -15.36 -0.80
N ARG A 51 4.47 -15.19 0.46
CA ARG A 51 4.96 -16.00 1.58
C ARG A 51 4.47 -17.44 1.44
N ASP A 52 3.19 -17.60 1.13
CA ASP A 52 2.60 -18.87 0.71
C ASP A 52 2.10 -18.74 -0.73
N GLN A 53 2.69 -19.53 -1.61
CA GLN A 53 2.33 -19.58 -3.02
C GLN A 53 0.97 -20.29 -3.24
N LYS A 54 0.65 -21.29 -2.41
CA LYS A 54 -0.59 -22.08 -2.55
C LYS A 54 -1.81 -21.27 -2.11
N GLY A 55 -1.70 -20.55 -0.99
CA GLY A 55 -2.69 -19.54 -0.60
C GLY A 55 -2.93 -18.53 -1.72
N TRP A 56 -1.86 -17.98 -2.31
CA TRP A 56 -1.97 -17.03 -3.43
C TRP A 56 -2.74 -17.57 -4.64
N GLU A 57 -2.52 -18.83 -5.00
CA GLU A 57 -3.21 -19.54 -6.09
C GLU A 57 -4.72 -19.71 -5.84
N ILE A 58 -5.14 -19.82 -4.57
CA ILE A 58 -6.56 -19.89 -4.17
C ILE A 58 -7.13 -18.54 -3.68
N ALA A 59 -6.42 -17.44 -3.95
CA ALA A 59 -6.75 -16.07 -3.53
C ALA A 59 -6.77 -15.80 -2.00
N ASP A 60 -6.09 -16.63 -1.19
CA ASP A 60 -5.70 -16.30 0.17
C ASP A 60 -4.37 -15.54 0.18
N TRP A 61 -4.47 -14.21 0.29
CA TRP A 61 -3.32 -13.31 0.34
C TRP A 61 -2.89 -12.93 1.77
N SER A 62 -3.50 -13.54 2.79
CA SER A 62 -3.30 -13.18 4.21
C SER A 62 -1.84 -13.34 4.68
N GLY A 63 -1.10 -14.29 4.08
CA GLY A 63 0.31 -14.52 4.36
C GLY A 63 1.26 -13.38 3.94
N GLY A 64 0.80 -12.44 3.10
CA GLY A 64 1.61 -11.34 2.60
C GLY A 64 2.78 -11.76 1.68
N CYS A 65 3.65 -10.82 1.37
CA CYS A 65 4.85 -11.04 0.57
C CYS A 65 6.13 -11.05 1.42
N VAL A 66 7.18 -11.67 0.90
CA VAL A 66 8.55 -11.66 1.46
C VAL A 66 9.55 -11.26 0.37
N ARG A 67 10.70 -10.67 0.74
CA ARG A 67 11.77 -10.39 -0.23
C ARG A 67 12.28 -11.73 -0.81
N ARG A 68 12.66 -11.74 -2.09
CA ARG A 68 13.39 -12.86 -2.72
C ARG A 68 14.84 -12.93 -2.24
N THR A 69 15.47 -11.77 -2.07
CA THR A 69 16.84 -11.62 -1.54
C THR A 69 16.79 -11.16 -0.08
N PRO A 70 17.56 -11.75 0.85
CA PRO A 70 17.74 -11.21 2.21
C PRO A 70 18.33 -9.79 2.22
N LEU A 71 18.13 -9.05 3.31
CA LEU A 71 18.79 -7.76 3.56
C LEU A 71 20.24 -8.01 3.98
N ASP A 72 21.17 -7.16 3.55
CA ASP A 72 22.58 -7.17 3.92
C ASP A 72 23.02 -5.79 4.44
N CYS A 73 22.39 -5.39 5.54
CA CYS A 73 22.66 -4.11 6.20
C CYS A 73 24.14 -3.94 6.62
N LYS A 74 24.88 -5.04 6.85
CA LYS A 74 26.29 -4.98 7.30
C LYS A 74 27.22 -4.45 6.22
N ASN A 75 26.98 -4.83 4.96
CA ASN A 75 27.81 -4.40 3.83
C ASN A 75 27.29 -3.12 3.16
N GLY A 76 26.17 -2.55 3.62
CA GLY A 76 25.62 -1.29 3.11
C GLY A 76 25.13 -1.35 1.66
N SER A 77 24.84 -2.56 1.15
CA SER A 77 24.40 -2.80 -0.23
C SER A 77 22.88 -2.70 -0.44
N ASP A 78 22.11 -2.55 0.64
CA ASP A 78 20.67 -2.33 0.58
C ASP A 78 20.32 -0.90 0.12
N GLY A 79 19.18 -0.76 -0.55
CA GLY A 79 18.68 0.51 -1.08
C GLY A 79 17.15 0.58 -1.07
N PHE A 80 16.59 1.78 -1.31
CA PHE A 80 15.17 2.07 -1.18
C PHE A 80 14.58 2.80 -2.41
N ILE A 81 13.25 2.97 -2.45
CA ILE A 81 12.48 3.62 -3.53
C ILE A 81 11.76 4.86 -2.94
N LYS A 82 11.56 5.94 -3.71
CA LYS A 82 11.61 7.31 -3.17
C LYS A 82 10.46 8.25 -3.64
N TYR A 83 9.57 8.71 -2.73
CA TYR A 83 8.70 9.90 -2.93
C TYR A 83 8.59 10.91 -1.75
N SER A 84 8.80 12.19 -2.10
CA SER A 84 9.33 13.36 -1.35
C SER A 84 8.34 14.14 -0.47
N MET A 85 8.69 15.02 0.50
CA MET A 85 9.88 15.47 1.27
C MET A 85 11.34 15.46 0.73
N SER A 86 12.30 16.03 1.50
CA SER A 86 13.75 15.79 1.30
C SER A 86 14.07 14.32 1.63
N LEU A 87 13.68 13.44 0.71
CA LEU A 87 13.59 12.03 1.05
C LEU A 87 14.96 11.37 1.12
N ALA A 88 16.01 12.05 0.62
CA ALA A 88 17.40 11.70 0.87
C ALA A 88 17.74 11.63 2.37
N GLU A 89 17.11 12.45 3.22
CA GLU A 89 17.36 12.45 4.67
C GLU A 89 16.63 11.30 5.38
N CYS A 90 15.38 11.04 4.99
CA CYS A 90 14.64 9.85 5.45
C CYS A 90 15.34 8.56 5.02
N GLU A 91 15.82 8.52 3.77
CA GLU A 91 16.60 7.44 3.17
C GLU A 91 17.92 7.22 3.91
N ALA A 92 18.74 8.26 4.10
CA ALA A 92 20.01 8.16 4.81
C ALA A 92 19.85 7.74 6.28
N LYS A 93 18.75 8.12 6.95
CA LYS A 93 18.43 7.65 8.31
C LYS A 93 17.97 6.19 8.31
N CYS A 94 17.16 5.78 7.33
CA CYS A 94 16.67 4.41 7.23
C CYS A 94 17.79 3.42 6.86
N LEU A 95 18.67 3.78 5.91
CA LEU A 95 19.87 3.00 5.54
C LEU A 95 20.83 2.75 6.71
N LYS A 96 20.92 3.70 7.65
CA LYS A 96 21.73 3.56 8.87
C LYS A 96 21.06 2.73 9.98
N ASN A 97 19.80 2.32 9.79
CA ASN A 97 19.04 1.55 10.77
C ASN A 97 18.60 0.20 10.17
N CYS A 98 19.29 -0.88 10.55
CA CYS A 98 19.01 -2.23 10.04
C CYS A 98 17.60 -2.77 10.37
N THR A 99 16.81 -2.13 11.23
CA THR A 99 15.40 -2.51 11.47
C THR A 99 14.42 -1.69 10.62
N CYS A 100 14.89 -0.67 9.90
CA CYS A 100 14.07 0.16 9.04
C CYS A 100 13.76 -0.55 7.72
N MET A 101 12.47 -0.85 7.48
CA MET A 101 12.02 -1.57 6.28
C MET A 101 11.46 -0.64 5.19
N ALA A 102 11.08 0.59 5.56
CA ALA A 102 10.54 1.60 4.66
C ALA A 102 10.62 3.00 5.29
N TYR A 103 10.59 4.02 4.44
CA TYR A 103 10.30 5.41 4.80
C TYR A 103 9.29 5.98 3.79
N ALA A 104 8.61 7.07 4.15
CA ALA A 104 7.69 7.80 3.28
C ALA A 104 7.66 9.28 3.68
N ASN A 105 7.05 10.13 2.86
CA ASN A 105 6.69 11.47 3.30
C ASN A 105 5.51 11.43 4.29
N THR A 106 5.46 12.41 5.19
CA THR A 106 4.34 12.64 6.10
C THR A 106 3.21 13.46 5.47
N ASP A 107 3.47 14.19 4.38
CA ASP A 107 2.46 14.94 3.61
C ASP A 107 2.10 14.20 2.31
N LEU A 108 0.81 13.89 2.15
CA LEU A 108 0.24 13.21 0.97
C LEU A 108 -0.67 14.14 0.14
N ARG A 109 -0.45 15.46 0.19
CA ARG A 109 -1.05 16.40 -0.77
C ARG A 109 -0.53 16.11 -2.18
N VAL A 110 -1.38 15.48 -2.99
CA VAL A 110 -1.22 15.21 -4.44
C VAL A 110 -2.40 15.86 -5.17
#